data_AF-A0A6B0XW94-F1
#
_entry.id   AF-A0A6B0XW94-F1
#
_cell.length_a   1.000
_cell.length_b   1.000
_cell.length_c   1.000
_cell.angle_alpha   90.00
_cell.angle_beta   90.00
_cell.angle_gamma   90.00
#
_symmetry.space_group_name_H-M   'P 1'
#
loop_
_entity.id
_entity.type
_entity.pdbx_description
1 polymer ?
#
loop_
_entity_poly.entity_id
_entity_poly.type
_entity_poly.pdbx_seq_one_letter_code
_entity_poly.pdbx_strand_id
1 'polypeptide(L)'
;MSEPSKEFEFETAIRELERIVARLDREGIGLDEAIALFEQGIERLGEARRWLETASGRVEELIASSTGRLEAMPLEGAERSGGGPEDRREGEP
;
A
#
# COMPACT_ATOMS: atom_id res chain seq x y z
N MET A 1 -3.09 -25.55 -12.07
CA MET A 1 -3.84 -24.95 -10.95
C MET A 1 -3.64 -23.45 -11.07
N SER A 2 -4.71 -22.68 -11.30
CA SER A 2 -4.61 -21.23 -11.50
C SER A 2 -4.22 -20.55 -10.18
N GLU A 3 -3.31 -19.59 -10.20
CA GLU A 3 -2.99 -18.78 -9.02
C GLU A 3 -4.26 -18.07 -8.53
N PRO A 4 -4.49 -17.98 -7.21
CA PRO A 4 -5.62 -17.22 -6.68
C PRO A 4 -5.45 -15.75 -7.09
N SER A 5 -6.48 -15.19 -7.73
CA SER A 5 -6.48 -13.75 -8.00
C SER A 5 -6.60 -12.99 -6.68
N LYS A 6 -5.96 -11.82 -6.62
CA LYS A 6 -6.04 -10.87 -5.48
C LYS A 6 -7.49 -10.60 -5.02
N GLU A 7 -8.44 -10.65 -5.95
CA GLU A 7 -9.87 -10.48 -5.70
C GLU A 7 -10.47 -11.67 -4.93
N PHE A 8 -10.06 -12.90 -5.27
CA PHE A 8 -10.46 -14.10 -4.56
C PHE A 8 -9.97 -14.11 -3.11
N GLU A 9 -8.78 -13.58 -2.84
CA GLU A 9 -8.22 -13.49 -1.49
C GLU A 9 -8.98 -12.48 -0.62
N PHE A 10 -9.37 -11.32 -1.17
CA PHE A 10 -10.22 -10.35 -0.48
C PHE A 10 -11.60 -10.91 -0.14
N GLU A 11 -12.31 -11.48 -1.12
CA GLU A 11 -13.63 -12.07 -0.87
C GLU A 11 -13.57 -13.18 0.17
N THR A 12 -12.49 -13.96 0.16
CA THR A 12 -12.29 -15.03 1.14
C THR A 12 -12.11 -14.44 2.55
N ALA A 13 -11.28 -13.41 2.72
CA ALA A 13 -11.10 -12.74 4.01
C ALA A 13 -12.42 -12.17 4.57
N ILE A 14 -13.25 -11.56 3.69
CA ILE A 14 -14.57 -11.04 4.09
C ILE A 14 -15.54 -12.17 4.47
N ARG A 15 -15.62 -13.24 3.67
CA ARG A 15 -16.48 -14.41 3.99
C ARG A 15 -16.11 -15.07 5.31
N GLU A 16 -14.82 -15.15 5.64
CA GLU A 16 -14.36 -15.67 6.94
C GLU A 16 -14.77 -14.74 8.08
N LEU A 17 -14.64 -13.41 7.90
CA LEU A 17 -15.05 -12.43 8.90
C LEU A 17 -16.57 -12.49 9.17
N GLU A 18 -17.40 -12.61 8.13
CA GLU A 18 -18.85 -12.79 8.26
C GLU A 18 -19.20 -14.05 9.05
N ARG A 19 -18.48 -15.16 8.81
CA ARG A 19 -18.65 -16.40 9.59
C ARG A 19 -18.26 -16.25 11.05
N ILE A 20 -17.19 -15.50 11.34
CA ILE A 20 -16.78 -15.20 12.71
C ILE A 20 -17.86 -14.40 13.44
N VAL A 21 -18.38 -13.34 12.81
CA VAL A 21 -19.48 -12.52 13.35
C VAL A 21 -20.72 -13.37 13.63
N ALA A 22 -21.13 -14.20 12.67
CA ALA A 22 -22.28 -15.09 12.83
C ALA A 22 -22.12 -16.12 13.96
N ARG A 23 -20.88 -16.51 14.29
CA ARG A 23 -20.59 -17.40 15.43
C ARG A 23 -20.61 -16.64 16.76
N LEU A 24 -20.07 -15.42 16.79
CA LEU A 24 -20.09 -14.56 17.98
C LEU A 24 -21.50 -14.18 18.42
N ASP A 25 -22.44 -14.08 17.46
CA ASP A 25 -23.84 -13.72 17.74
C ASP A 25 -24.69 -14.91 18.24
N ARG A 26 -24.11 -16.11 18.36
CA ARG A 26 -24.84 -17.28 18.86
C ARG A 26 -25.02 -17.21 20.37
N GLU A 27 -26.24 -17.47 20.81
CA GLU A 27 -26.52 -17.71 22.22
C GLU A 27 -25.73 -18.93 22.75
N GLY A 28 -25.21 -18.81 23.97
CA GLY A 28 -24.50 -19.91 24.64
C GLY A 28 -23.04 -20.09 24.23
N ILE A 29 -22.44 -19.13 23.51
CA ILE A 29 -20.99 -19.13 23.27
C ILE A 29 -20.21 -19.02 24.58
N GLY A 30 -19.20 -19.88 24.75
CA GLY A 30 -18.29 -19.83 25.90
C GLY A 30 -17.32 -18.64 25.80
N LEU A 31 -16.89 -18.10 26.94
CA LEU A 31 -15.99 -16.94 26.99
C LEU A 31 -14.69 -17.17 26.20
N ASP A 32 -14.04 -18.32 26.39
CA ASP A 32 -12.79 -18.64 25.71
C ASP A 32 -12.98 -18.75 24.19
N GLU A 33 -14.11 -19.30 23.75
CA GLU A 33 -14.45 -19.37 22.32
C GLU A 33 -14.72 -17.97 21.75
N ALA A 34 -15.43 -17.12 22.50
CA ALA A 34 -15.70 -15.75 22.09
C ALA A 34 -14.41 -14.92 21.94
N ILE A 35 -13.45 -15.08 22.87
CA ILE A 35 -12.13 -14.42 22.79
C ILE A 35 -11.38 -14.93 21.56
N ALA A 36 -11.29 -16.24 21.37
CA ALA A 36 -10.58 -16.82 20.23
C ALA A 36 -11.17 -16.40 18.87
N LEU A 37 -12.51 -16.30 18.78
CA LEU A 37 -13.19 -15.81 17.58
C LEU A 37 -12.95 -14.32 17.36
N PHE A 38 -12.94 -13.52 18.42
CA PHE A 38 -12.66 -12.09 18.32
C PHE A 38 -11.23 -11.83 17.82
N GLU A 39 -10.24 -12.52 18.36
CA GLU A 39 -8.84 -12.43 17.90
C GLU A 39 -8.70 -12.78 16.42
N GLN A 40 -9.33 -13.88 15.99
CA GLN A 40 -9.38 -14.26 14.58
C GLN A 40 -10.05 -13.17 13.74
N GLY A 41 -11.14 -12.57 14.21
CA GLY A 41 -11.84 -11.50 13.52
C GLY A 41 -10.96 -10.28 13.30
N ILE A 42 -10.18 -9.87 14.32
CA ILE A 42 -9.23 -8.75 14.22
C ILE A 42 -8.14 -9.05 13.17
N GLU A 43 -7.61 -10.27 13.14
CA GLU A 43 -6.63 -10.68 12.14
C GLU A 43 -7.18 -10.58 10.72
N ARG A 44 -8.38 -11.15 10.47
CA ARG A 44 -9.04 -11.12 9.14
C ARG A 44 -9.38 -9.70 8.71
N LEU A 45 -9.84 -8.86 9.64
CA LEU A 45 -10.11 -7.44 9.36
C LEU A 45 -8.81 -6.70 8.97
N GLY A 46 -7.70 -7.01 9.63
CA GLY A 46 -6.39 -6.48 9.30
C GLY A 46 -5.93 -6.89 7.90
N GLU A 47 -6.14 -8.15 7.50
CA GLU A 47 -5.88 -8.63 6.13
C GLU A 47 -6.70 -7.86 5.11
N ALA A 48 -8.03 -7.80 5.28
CA ALA A 48 -8.93 -7.10 4.37
C ALA A 48 -8.57 -5.60 4.22
N ARG A 49 -8.15 -4.94 5.31
CA ARG A 49 -7.69 -3.55 5.26
C ARG A 49 -6.44 -3.37 4.41
N ARG A 50 -5.44 -4.23 4.55
CA ARG A 50 -4.20 -4.18 3.73
C ARG A 50 -4.50 -4.40 2.25
N TRP A 51 -5.46 -5.27 1.94
CA TRP A 51 -5.95 -5.48 0.58
C TRP A 51 -6.55 -4.20 -0.02
N LEU A 52 -7.44 -3.55 0.72
CA LEU A 52 -8.07 -2.29 0.30
C LEU A 52 -7.06 -1.15 0.14
N GLU A 53 -6.10 -1.02 1.06
CA GLU A 53 -5.01 -0.04 0.96
C GLU A 53 -4.20 -0.24 -0.33
N THR A 54 -3.85 -1.49 -0.64
CA THR A 54 -3.13 -1.84 -1.87
C THR A 54 -3.96 -1.54 -3.13
N ALA A 55 -5.26 -1.83 -3.09
CA ALA A 55 -6.16 -1.55 -4.21
C ALA A 55 -6.34 -0.03 -4.42
N SER A 56 -6.51 0.74 -3.33
CA SER A 56 -6.64 2.20 -3.38
C SER A 56 -5.40 2.85 -3.98
N GLY A 57 -4.20 2.45 -3.53
CA GLY A 57 -2.95 2.99 -4.08
C GLY A 57 -2.82 2.76 -5.59
N ARG A 58 -3.21 1.58 -6.08
CA ARG A 58 -3.23 1.30 -7.54
C ARG A 58 -4.22 2.18 -8.29
N VAL A 59 -5.39 2.44 -7.71
CA VAL A 59 -6.39 3.34 -8.31
C VAL A 59 -5.87 4.77 -8.34
N GLU A 60 -5.23 5.24 -7.27
CA GLU A 60 -4.62 6.56 -7.18
C GLU A 60 -3.51 6.75 -8.22
N GLU A 61 -2.62 5.78 -8.39
CA GLU A 61 -1.59 5.77 -9.45
C GLU A 61 -2.20 5.86 -10.86
N LEU A 62 -3.28 5.12 -11.13
CA LEU A 62 -4.00 5.17 -12.41
C LEU A 62 -4.67 6.53 -12.65
N ILE A 63 -5.23 7.15 -11.61
CA ILE A 63 -5.80 8.50 -11.71
C ILE A 63 -4.69 9.54 -11.92
N ALA A 64 -3.57 9.45 -11.20
CA ALA A 64 -2.44 10.37 -11.35
C ALA A 64 -1.82 10.30 -12.76
N SER A 65 -1.61 9.09 -13.28
CA SER A 65 -1.08 8.85 -14.61
C SER A 65 -2.04 9.26 -15.73
N SER A 66 -3.35 9.00 -15.59
CA SER A 66 -4.36 9.41 -16.58
C SER A 66 -4.61 10.92 -16.60
N THR A 67 -4.41 11.61 -15.48
CA THR A 67 -4.52 13.09 -15.40
C THR A 67 -3.24 13.82 -15.84
N GLY A 68 -2.16 13.09 -16.19
CA GLY A 68 -0.92 13.69 -16.69
C GLY A 68 -0.12 14.45 -15.63
N ARG A 69 -0.38 14.23 -14.33
CA ARG A 69 0.43 14.80 -13.26
C ARG A 69 1.76 14.05 -13.19
N LEU A 70 2.79 14.65 -13.77
CA LEU A 70 4.17 14.27 -13.52
C LEU A 70 4.53 14.71 -12.09
N GLU A 71 4.69 13.76 -11.17
CA GLU A 71 5.30 14.06 -9.88
C GLU A 71 6.81 14.25 -10.08
N ALA A 72 7.31 15.42 -9.69
CA ALA A 72 8.74 15.70 -9.72
C ALA A 72 9.44 14.88 -8.63
N MET A 73 10.11 13.80 -9.03
CA MET A 73 11.04 13.11 -8.14
C MET A 73 12.34 13.93 -8.02
N PRO A 74 12.95 14.01 -6.83
CA PRO A 74 14.27 14.61 -6.68
C PRO A 74 15.27 13.88 -7.59
N LEU A 75 15.92 14.62 -8.49
CA LEU A 75 16.95 14.07 -9.36
C LEU A 75 18.22 13.86 -8.52
N GLU A 76 18.50 12.62 -8.14
CA GLU A 76 19.74 12.27 -7.45
C GLU A 76 20.90 12.30 -8.46
N GLY A 77 21.59 13.45 -8.52
CA GLY A 77 22.68 13.65 -9.47
C GLY A 77 23.08 15.11 -9.74
N ALA A 78 22.76 16.05 -8.85
CA ALA A 78 23.26 17.43 -8.94
C ALA A 78 24.72 17.57 -8.48
N GLU A 79 25.58 16.60 -8.77
CA GLU A 79 27.02 16.75 -8.67
C GLU A 79 27.68 16.11 -9.89
N ARG A 80 27.91 16.92 -10.93
CA ARG A 80 29.25 17.11 -11.50
C ARG A 80 29.27 18.11 -12.66
N SER A 81 30.34 18.89 -12.62
CA SER A 81 31.04 19.54 -13.74
C SER A 81 30.67 20.99 -14.06
N GLY A 82 31.29 21.91 -13.32
CA GLY A 82 31.62 23.24 -13.81
C GLY A 82 33.14 23.44 -13.76
N GLY A 83 33.89 22.70 -14.58
CA GLY A 83 35.32 22.94 -14.79
C GLY A 83 35.55 23.86 -16.00
N GLY A 84 36.11 25.06 -15.74
CA GLY A 84 36.89 25.91 -16.68
C GLY A 84 36.16 26.53 -17.89
N PRO A 85 36.61 27.71 -18.37
CA PRO A 85 37.98 27.84 -18.83
C PRO A 85 38.75 29.05 -18.28
N GLU A 86 40.05 28.84 -18.08
CA GLU A 86 41.07 29.88 -18.04
C GLU A 86 41.26 30.51 -19.43
N ASP A 87 41.75 31.76 -19.44
CA ASP A 87 42.59 32.43 -20.45
C ASP A 87 42.02 33.77 -20.95
N ARG A 88 42.57 34.91 -20.49
CA ARG A 88 43.66 35.67 -21.19
C ARG A 88 43.79 37.12 -20.64
N ARG A 89 44.93 37.36 -19.98
CA ARG A 89 45.84 38.54 -19.91
C ARG A 89 45.37 40.02 -20.03
N GLU A 90 46.27 40.85 -19.49
CA GLU A 90 46.51 42.31 -19.66
C GLU A 90 45.84 43.19 -18.60
N GLY A 91 46.52 44.02 -17.80
CA GLY A 91 47.93 44.38 -17.65
C GLY A 91 48.05 45.38 -16.49
N GLU A 92 49.23 45.43 -15.89
CA GLU A 92 49.78 46.43 -14.95
C GLU A 92 49.58 47.90 -15.41
N PRO A 93 49.79 48.94 -14.57
CA PRO A 93 50.89 49.10 -13.59
C PRO A 93 50.48 49.25 -12.12
#